data_AF-A0A225WSX4-F1
#
_entry.id   AF-A0A225WSX4-F1
#
_cell.length_a   1.000
_cell.length_b   1.000
_cell.length_c   1.000
_cell.angle_alpha   90.00
_cell.angle_beta   90.00
_cell.angle_gamma   90.00
#
_symmetry.space_group_name_H-M   'P 1'
#
loop_
_entity.id
_entity.type
_entity.pdbx_description
1 polymer ?
#
loop_
_entity_poly.entity_id
_entity_poly.type
_entity_poly.pdbx_seq_one_letter_code
_entity_poly.pdbx_strand_id
1 'polypeptide(L)'
;MYAWYFPKGFSWIGLPNKRHDWQSVVVWIGNPALESPKIIGVSTSKSDTNYNKHIKMRPNNFAGYRSKTSRSGRTYRRETLAYGSNTTLRFNHDNNIYFSSWDGEFPDLIMWDQLTDAARGTLNDNKNFGDVEVPFNDEHFQDHLEKAWPI
;
A
#
# COMPACT_ATOMS: atom_id res chain seq x y z
N MET A 1 -3.03 -7.03 5.73
CA MET A 1 -1.87 -6.27 5.23
C MET A 1 -1.54 -6.80 3.84
N TYR A 2 -1.16 -5.93 2.91
CA TYR A 2 -0.62 -6.30 1.61
C TYR A 2 0.83 -5.86 1.56
N ALA A 3 1.70 -6.63 0.91
CA ALA A 3 3.10 -6.29 0.80
C ALA A 3 3.67 -6.65 -0.58
N TRP A 4 4.66 -5.88 -1.00
CA TRP A 4 5.36 -6.06 -2.26
C TRP A 4 6.86 -6.07 -2.01
N TYR A 5 7.53 -7.01 -2.69
CA TYR A 5 8.99 -7.08 -2.73
C TYR A 5 9.51 -6.41 -4.00
N PHE A 6 10.54 -5.58 -3.82
CA PHE A 6 11.30 -5.00 -4.91
C PHE A 6 12.78 -5.41 -4.78
N PRO A 7 13.46 -5.75 -5.90
CA PRO A 7 14.87 -6.14 -5.85
C PRO A 7 15.83 -5.04 -5.34
N LYS A 8 15.41 -3.77 -5.39
CA LYS A 8 16.20 -2.60 -5.00
C LYS A 8 15.31 -1.54 -4.37
N GLY A 9 15.83 -0.89 -3.34
CA GLY A 9 15.24 0.31 -2.74
C GLY A 9 15.90 1.59 -3.24
N PHE A 10 15.13 2.68 -3.24
CA PHE A 10 15.59 4.00 -3.69
C PHE A 10 15.50 5.03 -2.55
N SER A 11 16.45 5.97 -2.55
CA SER A 11 16.42 7.14 -1.69
C SER A 11 15.39 8.16 -2.17
N TRP A 12 15.07 9.14 -1.32
CA TRP A 12 14.14 10.24 -1.66
C TRP A 12 14.58 11.11 -2.86
N ILE A 13 15.86 11.05 -3.26
CA ILE A 13 16.39 11.68 -4.48
C ILE A 13 16.40 10.74 -5.70
N GLY A 14 15.81 9.55 -5.59
CA GLY A 14 15.71 8.58 -6.69
C GLY A 14 16.98 7.79 -6.97
N LEU A 15 18.00 7.84 -6.09
CA LEU A 15 19.20 7.02 -6.24
C LEU A 15 19.04 5.67 -5.54
N PRO A 16 19.45 4.54 -6.17
CA PRO A 16 19.49 3.24 -5.51
C PRO A 16 20.40 3.30 -4.27
N ASN A 17 19.92 2.81 -3.12
CA ASN A 17 20.68 2.84 -1.88
C ASN A 17 20.72 1.51 -1.11
N LYS A 18 19.88 0.53 -1.47
CA LYS A 18 19.88 -0.80 -0.86
C LYS A 18 19.48 -1.89 -1.85
N ARG A 19 20.01 -3.10 -1.63
CA ARG A 19 19.56 -4.33 -2.28
C ARG A 19 18.42 -4.87 -1.42
N HIS A 20 17.29 -5.22 -2.03
CA HIS A 20 16.01 -5.53 -1.38
C HIS A 20 15.26 -4.28 -0.89
N ASP A 21 13.95 -4.29 -1.09
CA ASP A 21 13.01 -3.36 -0.48
C ASP A 21 11.67 -4.06 -0.31
N TRP A 22 11.07 -3.89 0.86
CA TRP A 22 9.72 -4.35 1.15
C TRP A 22 8.85 -3.12 1.41
N GLN A 23 7.69 -3.09 0.78
CA GLN A 23 6.68 -2.06 1.03
C GLN A 23 5.37 -2.73 1.42
N SER A 24 4.61 -2.09 2.29
CA SER A 24 3.36 -2.62 2.79
C SER A 24 2.25 -1.57 2.83
N VAL A 25 1.03 -2.06 2.69
CA VAL A 25 -0.19 -1.30 2.92
C VAL A 25 -1.06 -2.08 3.88
N VAL A 26 -1.52 -1.42 4.94
CA VAL A 26 -2.54 -1.96 5.84
C VAL A 26 -3.87 -1.30 5.54
N VAL A 27 -4.85 -2.12 5.11
CA VAL A 27 -6.22 -1.69 4.88
C VAL A 27 -7.05 -2.12 6.09
N TRP A 28 -7.59 -1.14 6.81
CA TRP A 28 -8.46 -1.33 7.95
C TRP A 28 -9.91 -1.28 7.49
N ILE A 29 -10.65 -2.33 7.76
CA ILE A 29 -12.06 -2.49 7.35
C ILE A 29 -12.96 -2.56 8.58
N GLY A 30 -14.20 -2.09 8.44
CA GLY A 30 -15.16 -2.05 9.55
C GLY A 30 -15.68 -3.43 9.98
N ASN A 31 -16.41 -4.11 9.10
CA ASN A 31 -16.96 -5.44 9.38
C ASN A 31 -16.57 -6.41 8.25
N PRO A 32 -15.70 -7.39 8.51
CA PRO A 32 -15.24 -8.35 7.49
C PRO A 32 -16.33 -9.35 7.06
N ALA A 33 -17.44 -9.48 7.80
CA ALA A 33 -18.53 -10.39 7.45
C ALA A 33 -19.46 -9.84 6.35
N LEU A 34 -19.28 -8.57 5.95
CA LEU A 34 -20.04 -7.96 4.85
C LEU A 34 -19.41 -8.33 3.50
N GLU A 35 -20.23 -8.48 2.47
CA GLU A 35 -19.76 -8.72 1.08
C GLU A 35 -18.87 -7.57 0.57
N SER A 36 -19.16 -6.33 0.99
CA SER A 36 -18.36 -5.15 0.68
C SER A 36 -18.07 -4.35 1.95
N PRO A 37 -17.05 -4.76 2.73
CA PRO A 37 -16.66 -4.07 3.95
C PRO A 37 -16.26 -2.62 3.67
N LYS A 38 -16.73 -1.69 4.51
CA LYS A 38 -16.29 -0.30 4.42
C LYS A 38 -14.83 -0.18 4.86
N ILE A 39 -13.99 0.43 4.02
CA ILE A 39 -12.63 0.83 4.38
C ILE A 39 -12.74 2.01 5.36
N ILE A 40 -12.23 1.82 6.58
CA ILE A 40 -12.23 2.82 7.65
C ILE A 40 -10.87 3.50 7.82
N GLY A 41 -9.80 2.90 7.30
CA GLY A 41 -8.47 3.48 7.30
C GLY A 41 -7.54 2.75 6.35
N VAL A 42 -6.53 3.46 5.87
CA VAL A 42 -5.45 2.89 5.07
C VAL A 42 -4.14 3.48 5.55
N SER A 43 -3.15 2.62 5.75
CA SER A 43 -1.81 3.02 6.16
C SER A 43 -0.79 2.51 5.16
N THR A 44 0.09 3.39 4.66
CA THR A 44 1.13 3.05 3.67
C THR A 44 2.51 3.14 4.29
N SER A 45 3.38 2.17 4.04
CA SER A 45 4.74 2.16 4.58
C SER A 45 5.55 3.34 4.06
N LYS A 46 6.22 4.02 4.97
CA LYS A 46 7.22 5.06 4.68
C LYS A 46 8.64 4.57 4.94
N SER A 47 8.78 3.67 5.91
CA SER A 47 9.96 2.88 6.26
C SER A 47 9.48 1.66 7.05
N ASP A 48 10.38 0.75 7.39
CA ASP A 48 10.10 -0.47 8.15
C ASP A 48 9.30 -0.15 9.44
N THR A 49 9.65 0.93 10.12
CA THR A 49 9.01 1.32 11.39
C THR A 49 8.00 2.47 11.30
N ASN A 50 7.66 2.99 10.12
CA ASN A 50 6.83 4.20 9.99
C ASN A 50 5.79 4.11 8.87
N TYR A 51 4.59 4.60 9.14
CA TYR A 51 3.44 4.56 8.23
C TYR A 51 2.79 5.93 8.07
N ASN A 52 2.44 6.27 6.83
CA ASN A 52 1.49 7.34 6.56
C ASN A 52 0.08 6.81 6.80
N LYS A 53 -0.71 7.48 7.63
CA LYS A 53 -2.03 7.01 8.09
C LYS A 53 -3.15 7.86 7.50
N HIS A 54 -4.15 7.21 6.92
CA HIS A 54 -5.26 7.88 6.24
C HIS A 54 -6.62 7.35 6.72
N ILE A 55 -7.35 8.15 7.49
CA ILE A 55 -8.72 7.83 7.97
C ILE A 55 -9.83 8.34 7.05
N LYS A 56 -9.50 9.23 6.09
CA LYS A 56 -10.44 9.79 5.12
C LYS A 56 -9.98 9.45 3.71
N MET A 57 -10.69 8.54 3.06
CA MET A 57 -10.43 8.18 1.67
C MET A 57 -11.03 9.23 0.74
N ARG A 58 -10.25 9.63 -0.27
CA ARG A 58 -10.73 10.50 -1.35
C ARG A 58 -11.16 9.63 -2.53
N PRO A 59 -12.16 10.06 -3.33
CA PRO A 59 -12.56 9.33 -4.53
C PRO A 59 -11.39 9.00 -5.47
N ASN A 60 -10.41 9.89 -5.60
CA ASN A 60 -9.22 9.67 -6.41
C ASN A 60 -8.18 8.70 -5.80
N ASN A 61 -8.47 8.05 -4.68
CA ASN A 61 -7.64 6.96 -4.15
C ASN A 61 -8.10 5.60 -4.69
N PHE A 62 -9.24 5.54 -5.37
CA PHE A 62 -9.83 4.32 -5.88
C PHE A 62 -9.59 4.14 -7.38
N ALA A 63 -9.45 2.88 -7.78
CA ALA A 63 -9.30 2.51 -9.17
C ALA A 63 -10.53 2.93 -9.99
N GLY A 64 -10.33 3.37 -11.24
CA GLY A 64 -11.40 3.80 -12.14
C GLY A 64 -11.93 5.21 -11.88
N TYR A 65 -11.43 5.92 -10.86
CA TYR A 65 -11.78 7.33 -10.65
C TYR A 65 -11.25 8.19 -11.81
N ARG A 66 -12.14 8.96 -12.45
CA ARG A 66 -11.82 9.85 -13.57
C ARG A 66 -12.35 11.24 -13.30
N SER A 67 -11.50 12.25 -13.50
CA SER A 67 -11.89 13.66 -13.44
C SER A 67 -11.27 14.45 -14.59
N LYS A 68 -11.99 15.45 -15.08
CA LYS A 68 -11.49 16.40 -16.07
C LYS A 68 -11.31 17.75 -15.39
N THR A 69 -10.15 18.36 -15.62
CA THR A 69 -9.92 19.77 -15.24
C THR A 69 -10.12 20.63 -16.47
N SER A 70 -11.05 21.58 -16.42
CA SER A 70 -11.23 22.59 -17.45
C SER A 70 -10.81 23.97 -16.92
N ARG A 71 -10.21 24.78 -17.79
CA ARG A 71 -9.82 26.15 -17.48
C ARG A 71 -10.80 27.09 -18.18
N SER A 72 -11.41 27.99 -17.42
CA SER A 72 -12.20 29.10 -17.95
C SER A 72 -11.62 30.42 -17.41
N GLY A 73 -10.94 31.17 -18.27
CA GLY A 73 -10.17 32.35 -17.85
C GLY A 73 -9.07 31.99 -16.83
N ARG A 74 -9.08 32.62 -15.65
CA ARG A 74 -8.15 32.33 -14.54
C ARG A 74 -8.67 31.25 -13.58
N THR A 75 -9.85 30.68 -13.83
CA THR A 75 -10.49 29.71 -12.94
C THR A 75 -10.29 28.30 -13.47
N TYR A 76 -9.94 27.39 -12.56
CA TYR A 76 -9.89 25.95 -12.82
C TYR A 76 -11.13 25.30 -12.21
N ARG A 77 -11.89 24.55 -13.01
CA ARG A 77 -12.99 23.72 -12.55
C ARG A 77 -12.62 22.26 -12.72
N ARG A 78 -12.75 21.48 -11.65
CA ARG A 78 -12.61 20.03 -11.70
C ARG A 78 -14.01 19.41 -11.76
N GLU A 79 -14.25 18.60 -12.78
CA GLU A 79 -15.47 17.84 -13.00
C GLU A 79 -15.16 16.34 -12.82
N THR A 80 -15.93 15.67 -11.96
CA THR A 80 -15.84 14.23 -11.77
C THR A 80 -16.62 13.54 -12.89
N LEU A 81 -15.92 12.71 -13.68
CA LEU A 81 -16.53 11.96 -14.78
C LEU A 81 -16.95 10.55 -14.35
N ALA A 82 -16.20 9.94 -13.44
CA ALA A 82 -16.52 8.64 -12.86
C ALA A 82 -15.93 8.52 -11.44
N TYR A 83 -16.69 7.93 -10.52
CA TYR A 83 -16.23 7.70 -9.15
C TYR A 83 -15.32 6.46 -9.03
N GLY A 84 -15.40 5.52 -9.97
CA GLY A 84 -14.60 4.29 -9.94
C GLY A 84 -15.13 3.26 -8.93
N SER A 85 -14.22 2.40 -8.45
CA SER A 85 -14.47 1.41 -7.41
C SER A 85 -14.64 2.05 -6.03
N ASN A 86 -15.24 1.33 -5.10
CA ASN A 86 -15.35 1.68 -3.68
C ASN A 86 -14.54 0.74 -2.76
N THR A 87 -13.93 -0.31 -3.32
CA THR A 87 -13.15 -1.33 -2.59
C THR A 87 -11.73 -1.49 -3.13
N THR A 88 -11.48 -1.03 -4.35
CA THR A 88 -10.21 -1.19 -5.04
C THR A 88 -9.39 0.09 -4.96
N LEU A 89 -8.29 0.04 -4.21
CA LEU A 89 -7.37 1.17 -4.02
C LEU A 89 -6.25 1.14 -5.05
N ARG A 90 -5.63 2.30 -5.32
CA ARG A 90 -4.49 2.42 -6.24
C ARG A 90 -3.28 3.01 -5.54
N PHE A 91 -2.13 2.39 -5.76
CA PHE A 91 -0.86 2.77 -5.15
C PHE A 91 0.22 2.94 -6.21
N ASN A 92 1.23 3.74 -5.89
CA ASN A 92 2.46 3.86 -6.64
C ASN A 92 3.65 3.65 -5.70
N HIS A 93 4.78 3.25 -6.26
CA HIS A 93 6.05 3.06 -5.56
C HIS A 93 7.16 3.85 -6.24
N ASP A 94 7.94 4.56 -5.43
CA ASP A 94 9.23 5.15 -5.82
C ASP A 94 10.30 4.87 -4.74
N ASN A 95 10.45 5.75 -3.75
CA ASN A 95 11.23 5.54 -2.54
C ASN A 95 10.36 5.06 -1.37
N ASN A 96 9.04 5.17 -1.47
CA ASN A 96 8.05 4.56 -0.57
C ASN A 96 6.74 4.29 -1.32
N ILE A 97 5.76 3.67 -0.66
CA ILE A 97 4.44 3.41 -1.24
C ILE A 97 3.40 4.47 -0.81
N TYR A 98 2.64 4.99 -1.77
CA TYR A 98 1.63 6.03 -1.56
C TYR A 98 0.47 5.91 -2.54
N PHE A 99 -0.64 6.63 -2.28
CA PHE A 99 -1.80 6.64 -3.15
C PHE A 99 -1.48 7.20 -4.54
N SER A 100 -1.88 6.47 -5.58
CA SER A 100 -1.72 6.91 -6.97
C SER A 100 -2.93 7.73 -7.46
N SER A 101 -2.73 8.52 -8.52
CA SER A 101 -3.81 9.10 -9.32
C SER A 101 -4.12 8.31 -10.60
N TRP A 102 -3.39 7.21 -10.82
CA TRP A 102 -3.46 6.35 -12.00
C TRP A 102 -3.78 4.93 -11.58
N ASP A 103 -4.60 4.26 -12.40
CA ASP A 103 -4.88 2.83 -12.19
C ASP A 103 -3.63 2.03 -12.52
N GLY A 104 -3.33 1.05 -11.66
CA GLY A 104 -2.19 0.16 -11.83
C GLY A 104 -2.62 -1.22 -12.31
N GLU A 105 -1.74 -2.18 -12.07
CA GLU A 105 -1.97 -3.60 -12.33
C GLU A 105 -2.37 -4.34 -11.04
N PHE A 106 -2.91 -5.54 -11.19
CA PHE A 106 -3.24 -6.44 -10.09
C PHE A 106 -2.31 -7.66 -10.14
N PRO A 107 -1.21 -7.67 -9.36
CA PRO A 107 -0.37 -8.85 -9.23
C PRO A 107 -1.14 -10.01 -8.61
N ASP A 108 -0.74 -11.24 -8.92
CA ASP A 108 -1.29 -12.44 -8.29
C ASP A 108 -1.04 -12.39 -6.78
N LEU A 109 -2.12 -12.57 -6.02
CA LEU A 109 -2.09 -12.55 -4.56
C LEU A 109 -1.83 -13.96 -4.02
N ILE A 110 -0.83 -14.08 -3.14
CA ILE A 110 -0.63 -15.24 -2.29
C ILE A 110 -0.69 -14.80 -0.82
N MET A 111 -1.55 -15.46 -0.04
CA MET A 111 -1.70 -15.18 1.39
C MET A 111 -0.64 -15.93 2.21
N TRP A 112 -0.28 -15.41 3.39
CA TRP A 112 0.70 -16.03 4.28
C TRP A 112 0.39 -17.50 4.57
N ASP A 113 -0.88 -17.81 4.84
CA ASP A 113 -1.34 -19.17 5.16
C ASP A 113 -1.41 -20.10 3.93
N GLN A 114 -1.26 -19.55 2.72
CA GLN A 114 -1.18 -20.32 1.47
C GLN A 114 0.25 -20.67 1.08
N LEU A 115 1.26 -20.08 1.74
CA LEU A 115 2.66 -20.35 1.46
C LEU A 115 3.07 -21.73 1.99
N THR A 116 4.05 -22.33 1.32
CA THR A 116 4.70 -23.55 1.83
C THR A 116 5.50 -23.23 3.09
N ASP A 117 5.74 -24.23 3.93
CA ASP A 117 6.57 -24.06 5.14
C ASP A 117 7.99 -23.58 4.79
N ALA A 118 8.55 -24.03 3.67
CA ALA A 118 9.85 -23.57 3.18
C ALA A 118 9.82 -22.06 2.86
N ALA A 119 8.78 -21.58 2.16
CA ALA A 119 8.65 -20.17 1.84
C ALA A 119 8.45 -19.31 3.10
N ARG A 120 7.61 -19.75 4.05
CA ARG A 120 7.44 -19.07 5.35
C ARG A 120 8.75 -19.05 6.14
N GLY A 121 9.49 -20.16 6.17
CA GLY A 121 10.80 -20.26 6.81
C GLY A 121 11.82 -19.28 6.21
N THR A 122 11.87 -19.13 4.88
CA THR A 122 12.74 -18.15 4.23
C THR A 122 12.34 -16.70 4.55
N LEU A 123 11.04 -16.40 4.58
CA LEU A 123 10.53 -15.05 4.89
C LEU A 123 10.67 -14.67 6.37
N ASN A 124 10.72 -15.65 7.26
CA ASN A 124 11.00 -15.44 8.68
C ASN A 124 12.50 -15.30 9.01
N ASP A 125 13.40 -15.65 8.09
CA ASP A 125 14.84 -15.48 8.31
C ASP A 125 15.31 -14.09 7.83
N ASN A 126 15.49 -13.19 8.80
CA ASN A 126 15.89 -11.80 8.57
C ASN A 126 17.25 -11.66 7.86
N LYS A 127 18.07 -12.73 7.77
CA LYS A 127 19.34 -12.71 7.04
C LYS A 127 19.16 -12.72 5.52
N ASN A 128 18.00 -13.10 5.01
CA ASN A 128 17.77 -13.27 3.57
C ASN A 128 17.57 -11.94 2.82
N PHE A 129 17.22 -10.86 3.51
CA PHE A 129 16.85 -9.58 2.88
C PHE A 129 17.73 -8.39 3.30
N GLY A 130 18.93 -8.66 3.83
CA GLY A 130 19.85 -7.63 4.30
C GLY A 130 19.28 -6.90 5.52
N ASP A 131 19.31 -5.57 5.49
CA ASP A 131 18.84 -4.73 6.61
C ASP A 131 17.35 -4.35 6.51
N VAL A 132 16.56 -5.05 5.68
CA VAL A 132 15.14 -4.72 5.43
C VAL A 132 14.22 -5.74 6.09
N GLU A 133 13.24 -5.26 6.82
CA GLU A 133 12.24 -6.10 7.50
C GLU A 133 11.18 -6.65 6.52
N VAL A 134 10.80 -7.92 6.66
CA VAL A 134 9.64 -8.50 5.97
C VAL A 134 8.38 -8.16 6.78
N PRO A 135 7.48 -7.29 6.31
CA PRO A 135 6.52 -6.61 7.18
C PRO A 135 5.38 -7.49 7.71
N PHE A 136 5.22 -8.69 7.15
CA PHE A 136 4.15 -9.63 7.47
C PHE A 136 4.67 -10.98 7.98
N ASN A 137 5.97 -11.09 8.26
CA ASN A 137 6.52 -12.30 8.86
C ASN A 137 6.09 -12.42 10.33
N ASP A 138 6.37 -13.55 10.96
CA ASP A 138 5.86 -13.86 12.29
C ASP A 138 6.40 -12.91 13.39
N GLU A 139 7.61 -12.38 13.21
CA GLU A 139 8.26 -11.44 14.15
C GLU A 139 7.67 -10.03 14.02
N HIS A 140 7.41 -9.58 12.79
CA HIS A 140 7.14 -8.17 12.49
C HIS A 140 5.64 -7.86 12.35
N PHE A 141 4.80 -8.84 12.01
CA PHE A 141 3.41 -8.58 11.62
C PHE A 141 2.62 -7.79 12.66
N GLN A 142 2.65 -8.19 13.93
CA GLN A 142 1.87 -7.52 14.99
C GLN A 142 2.38 -6.10 15.25
N ASP A 143 3.68 -5.92 15.40
CA ASP A 143 4.31 -4.61 15.60
C ASP A 143 4.04 -3.66 14.42
N HIS A 144 4.08 -4.16 13.18
CA HIS A 144 3.74 -3.37 12.01
C HIS A 144 2.25 -3.00 11.97
N LEU A 145 1.34 -3.88 12.42
CA LEU A 145 -0.08 -3.55 12.55
C LEU A 145 -0.31 -2.46 13.60
N GLU A 146 0.35 -2.54 14.76
CA GLU A 146 0.27 -1.51 15.81
C GLU A 146 0.78 -0.16 15.29
N LYS A 147 1.95 -0.14 14.65
CA LYS A 147 2.52 1.06 14.02
C LYS A 147 1.61 1.63 12.93
N ALA A 148 0.95 0.77 12.16
CA ALA A 148 0.04 1.15 11.09
C ALA A 148 -1.38 1.51 11.56
N TRP A 149 -1.72 1.36 12.84
CA TRP A 149 -3.06 1.68 13.33
C TRP A 149 -3.33 3.20 13.17
N PRO A 150 -4.41 3.62 12.46
CA PRO A 150 -4.58 4.99 11.97
C PRO A 150 -5.33 5.92 12.95
N ILE A 151 -5.69 5.44 14.14
CA ILE A 151 -6.50 6.14 15.15
C ILE A 151 -5.77 6.13 16.47
#